data_AF-A0A934F1B1-F1
#
_entry.id   AF-A0A934F1B1-F1
#
_cell.length_a   1.000
_cell.length_b   1.000
_cell.length_c   1.000
_cell.angle_alpha   90.00
_cell.angle_beta   90.00
_cell.angle_gamma   90.00
#
_symmetry.space_group_name_H-M   'P 1'
#
loop_
_entity.id
_entity.type
_entity.pdbx_description
1 polymer ?
#
loop_
_entity_poly.entity_id
_entity_poly.type
_entity_poly.pdbx_seq_one_letter_code
_entity_poly.pdbx_strand_id
1 'polypeptide(L)'
;MPVERNTGRNPTAKELAEAKRIAALPKEVQRQHPSALPADPSKLDHINTYGWLPEFYIDKPFRCRDCGKEEIWKAADQKWYYEEAKGHTDATAVRCHDCRKARKANARRGGNG
;
A
#
# COMPACT_ATOMS: atom_id res chain seq x y z
N MET A 1 1.99 16.68 15.51
CA MET A 1 0.97 15.65 15.77
C MET A 1 1.23 14.49 14.82
N PRO A 2 1.73 13.32 15.25
CA PRO A 2 1.80 12.17 14.35
C PRO A 2 0.37 11.71 14.10
N VAL A 3 -0.15 11.99 12.91
CA VAL A 3 -1.42 11.41 12.44
C VAL A 3 -1.31 9.90 12.57
N GLU A 4 -2.10 9.32 13.47
CA GLU A 4 -2.36 7.88 13.53
C GLU A 4 -3.06 7.49 12.23
N ARG A 5 -2.27 7.34 11.17
CA ARG A 5 -2.71 6.78 9.90
C ARG A 5 -3.15 5.37 10.22
N ASN A 6 -4.46 5.13 10.09
CA ASN A 6 -5.06 3.80 10.14
C ASN A 6 -4.43 2.98 9.01
N THR A 7 -3.36 2.26 9.34
CA THR A 7 -2.31 1.79 8.41
C THR A 7 -2.56 0.34 8.00
N GLY A 8 -3.80 -0.14 8.17
CA GLY A 8 -4.14 -1.55 7.96
C GLY A 8 -3.29 -2.51 8.79
N ARG A 9 -2.75 -2.03 9.93
CA ARG A 9 -1.92 -2.82 10.84
C ARG A 9 -2.82 -3.77 11.63
N ASN A 10 -2.47 -5.05 11.62
CA ASN A 10 -3.19 -6.11 12.32
C ASN A 10 -4.71 -6.15 12.02
N PRO A 11 -5.11 -6.30 10.75
CA PRO A 11 -6.51 -6.40 10.37
C PRO A 11 -7.11 -7.68 10.95
N THR A 12 -8.37 -7.62 11.36
CA THR A 12 -9.11 -8.81 11.75
C THR A 12 -9.26 -9.77 10.56
N ALA A 13 -9.45 -11.05 10.83
CA ALA A 13 -9.69 -12.04 9.76
C ALA A 13 -10.88 -11.66 8.86
N LYS A 14 -11.89 -10.98 9.42
CA LYS A 14 -13.04 -10.45 8.68
C LYS A 14 -12.65 -9.35 7.72
N GLU A 15 -11.83 -8.38 8.16
CA GLU A 15 -11.32 -7.32 7.29
C GLU A 15 -10.41 -7.86 6.19
N LEU A 16 -9.58 -8.86 6.49
CA LEU A 16 -8.77 -9.54 5.48
C LEU A 16 -9.65 -10.26 4.44
N ALA A 17 -10.69 -10.96 4.88
CA ALA A 17 -11.61 -11.65 3.97
C ALA A 17 -12.35 -10.64 3.07
N GLU A 18 -12.79 -9.52 3.63
CA GLU A 18 -13.46 -8.46 2.88
C GLU A 18 -12.51 -7.79 1.88
N ALA A 19 -11.28 -7.46 2.29
CA ALA A 19 -10.27 -6.92 1.38
C ALA A 19 -9.90 -7.91 0.27
N LYS A 20 -9.83 -9.22 0.57
CA LYS A 20 -9.62 -10.28 -0.44
C LYS A 20 -10.78 -10.34 -1.42
N ARG A 21 -12.02 -10.24 -0.92
CA ARG A 21 -13.22 -10.20 -1.75
C ARG A 21 -13.19 -8.98 -2.67
N ILE A 22 -12.98 -7.77 -2.13
CA ILE A 22 -12.94 -6.53 -2.90
C ILE A 22 -11.84 -6.57 -3.97
N ALA A 23 -10.64 -7.03 -3.61
CA ALA A 23 -9.53 -7.15 -4.54
C ALA A 23 -9.77 -8.16 -5.68
N ALA A 24 -10.66 -9.15 -5.46
CA ALA A 24 -11.06 -10.13 -6.47
C ALA A 24 -12.24 -9.67 -7.36
N LEU A 25 -12.93 -8.57 -7.02
CA LEU A 25 -14.02 -8.03 -7.84
C LEU A 25 -13.50 -7.37 -9.12
N PRO A 26 -14.34 -7.22 -10.16
CA PRO A 26 -13.99 -6.44 -11.36
C PRO A 26 -13.62 -4.99 -11.02
N LYS A 27 -12.75 -4.36 -11.83
CA LYS A 27 -12.26 -3.00 -11.59
C LYS A 27 -13.39 -1.97 -11.50
N GLU A 28 -14.44 -2.16 -12.27
CA GLU A 28 -15.63 -1.31 -12.29
C GLU A 28 -16.32 -1.28 -10.91
N VAL A 29 -16.39 -2.43 -10.25
CA VAL A 29 -16.98 -2.57 -8.91
C VAL A 29 -16.02 -2.05 -7.85
N GLN A 30 -14.72 -2.32 -8.01
CA GLN A 30 -13.69 -1.77 -7.13
C GLN A 30 -13.74 -0.23 -7.11
N ARG A 31 -13.88 0.43 -8.26
CA ARG A 31 -13.99 1.89 -8.38
C ARG A 31 -15.19 2.48 -7.60
N GLN A 32 -16.29 1.74 -7.51
CA GLN A 32 -17.51 2.16 -6.81
C GLN A 32 -17.50 1.82 -5.31
N HIS A 33 -16.48 1.08 -4.84
CA HIS A 33 -16.40 0.65 -3.46
C HIS A 33 -16.06 1.83 -2.52
N PRO A 34 -16.65 1.93 -1.31
CA PRO A 34 -16.36 3.03 -0.37
C PRO A 34 -14.89 3.11 0.08
N SER A 35 -14.15 1.99 0.03
CA SER A 35 -12.71 1.96 0.31
C SER A 35 -11.83 2.40 -0.87
N ALA A 36 -12.42 2.68 -2.03
CA ALA A 36 -11.68 3.15 -3.19
C ALA A 36 -11.35 4.64 -3.05
N LEU A 37 -10.08 5.00 -3.24
CA LEU A 37 -9.64 6.38 -3.28
C LEU A 37 -9.23 6.74 -4.71
N PRO A 38 -9.76 7.84 -5.28
CA PRO A 38 -9.31 8.30 -6.58
C PRO A 38 -7.84 8.71 -6.51
N ALA A 39 -7.07 8.32 -7.52
CA ALA A 39 -5.71 8.80 -7.69
C ALA A 39 -5.72 10.21 -8.27
N ASP A 40 -4.74 11.04 -7.89
CA ASP A 40 -4.52 12.36 -8.48
C ASP A 40 -3.47 12.28 -9.59
N PRO A 41 -3.85 12.34 -10.88
CA PRO A 41 -2.91 12.22 -12.00
C PRO A 41 -1.85 13.32 -11.99
N SER A 42 -2.17 14.50 -11.45
CA SER A 42 -1.26 15.65 -11.41
C SER A 42 -0.07 15.40 -10.50
N LYS A 43 -0.24 14.57 -9.47
CA LYS A 43 0.83 14.17 -8.56
C LYS A 43 1.66 13.01 -9.10
N LEU A 44 1.16 12.32 -10.11
CA LEU A 44 1.82 11.17 -10.75
C LEU A 44 2.69 11.56 -11.95
N ASP A 45 2.87 12.87 -12.23
CA ASP A 45 3.71 13.38 -13.32
C ASP A 45 5.18 12.89 -13.27
N HIS A 46 5.67 12.54 -12.08
CA HIS A 46 7.01 11.97 -11.90
C HIS A 46 7.14 10.52 -12.43
N ILE A 47 6.02 9.84 -12.69
CA ILE A 47 5.99 8.50 -13.25
C ILE A 47 6.01 8.65 -14.77
N ASN A 48 7.21 8.63 -15.34
CA ASN A 48 7.43 8.70 -16.79
C ASN A 48 6.96 7.44 -17.56
N THR A 49 6.26 6.52 -16.90
CA THR A 49 5.70 5.31 -17.52
C THR A 49 4.40 5.69 -18.23
N TYR A 50 4.49 5.99 -19.52
CA TYR A 50 3.36 6.21 -20.42
C TYR A 50 2.33 5.07 -20.29
N GLY A 51 1.19 5.33 -19.66
CA GLY A 51 -0.03 4.51 -19.74
C GLY A 51 -0.37 3.60 -18.55
N TRP A 52 0.45 3.52 -17.48
CA TRP A 52 0.19 2.63 -16.33
C TRP A 52 -0.11 3.37 -15.02
N LEU A 53 -0.61 4.61 -15.11
CA LEU A 53 -1.02 5.37 -13.94
C LEU A 53 -2.25 4.69 -13.27
N PRO A 54 -2.20 4.41 -11.96
CA PRO A 54 -3.37 3.92 -11.25
C PRO A 54 -4.47 4.99 -11.27
N GLU A 55 -5.68 4.64 -11.73
CA GLU A 55 -6.85 5.54 -11.70
C GLU A 55 -7.44 5.67 -10.29
N PHE A 56 -7.37 4.59 -9.51
CA PHE A 56 -7.86 4.52 -8.15
C PHE A 56 -7.05 3.51 -7.33
N TYR A 57 -7.07 3.68 -6.01
CA TYR A 57 -6.45 2.79 -5.05
C TYR A 57 -7.53 2.07 -4.24
N ILE A 58 -7.32 0.79 -3.95
CA ILE A 58 -8.19 -0.02 -3.09
C ILE A 58 -7.40 -0.74 -2.02
N ASP A 59 -8.05 -1.10 -0.93
CA ASP A 59 -7.49 -1.93 0.12
C ASP A 59 -7.08 -3.31 -0.44
N LYS A 60 -5.78 -3.58 -0.49
CA LYS A 60 -5.22 -4.84 -1.01
C LYS A 60 -4.59 -5.66 0.11
N PRO A 61 -5.08 -6.86 0.41
CA PRO A 61 -4.45 -7.73 1.38
C PRO A 61 -3.12 -8.25 0.83
N PHE A 62 -2.09 -8.29 1.67
CA PHE A 62 -0.79 -8.84 1.32
C PHE A 62 -0.21 -9.63 2.49
N ARG A 63 0.65 -10.59 2.18
CA ARG A 63 1.37 -11.39 3.16
C ARG A 63 2.82 -10.93 3.24
N CYS A 64 3.28 -10.61 4.44
CA CYS A 64 4.67 -10.24 4.68
C CYS A 64 5.59 -11.41 4.34
N ARG A 65 6.57 -11.19 3.46
CA ARG A 65 7.56 -12.21 3.08
C ARG A 65 8.51 -12.60 4.23
N ASP A 66 8.78 -11.71 5.18
CA ASP A 66 9.75 -11.98 6.26
C ASP A 66 9.09 -12.67 7.47
N CYS A 67 7.94 -12.18 7.95
CA CYS A 67 7.28 -12.72 9.16
C CYS A 67 6.00 -13.52 8.88
N GLY A 68 5.54 -13.56 7.64
CA GLY A 68 4.34 -14.32 7.25
C GLY A 68 3.00 -13.71 7.68
N LYS A 69 2.98 -12.58 8.41
CA LYS A 69 1.75 -11.87 8.81
C LYS A 69 0.98 -11.34 7.61
N GLU A 70 -0.33 -11.39 7.69
CA GLU A 70 -1.23 -10.78 6.71
C GLU A 70 -1.60 -9.36 7.16
N GLU A 71 -1.40 -8.39 6.27
CA GLU A 71 -1.79 -6.98 6.49
C GLU A 71 -2.57 -6.48 5.27
N ILE A 72 -3.24 -5.34 5.41
CA ILE A 72 -3.96 -4.70 4.31
C ILE A 72 -3.19 -3.47 3.88
N TRP A 73 -2.80 -3.43 2.61
CA TRP A 73 -2.27 -2.23 1.99
C TRP A 73 -3.42 -1.29 1.67
N LYS A 74 -3.68 -0.36 2.60
CA LYS A 74 -4.80 0.58 2.49
C LYS A 74 -4.67 1.46 1.25
N ALA A 75 -5.81 1.83 0.67
CA ALA A 75 -5.86 2.79 -0.43
C ALA A 75 -5.14 4.10 -0.09
N ALA A 76 -5.27 4.58 1.15
CA ALA A 76 -4.59 5.80 1.63
C ALA A 76 -3.05 5.67 1.67
N ASP A 77 -2.54 4.50 2.05
CA ASP A 77 -1.10 4.23 2.08
C ASP A 77 -0.53 4.10 0.66
N GLN A 78 -1.28 3.51 -0.28
CA GLN A 78 -0.93 3.48 -1.69
C GLN A 78 -0.86 4.91 -2.25
N LYS A 79 -1.93 5.70 -2.03
CA LYS A 79 -1.99 7.09 -2.47
C LYS A 79 -0.79 7.90 -1.98
N TRP A 80 -0.48 7.83 -0.68
CA TRP A 80 0.69 8.52 -0.13
C TRP A 80 2.00 7.99 -0.72
N TYR A 81 2.16 6.68 -0.91
CA TYR A 81 3.41 6.12 -1.44
C TYR A 81 3.71 6.57 -2.87
N TYR A 82 2.70 6.54 -3.75
CA TYR A 82 2.88 6.96 -5.13
C TYR A 82 2.90 8.48 -5.26
N GLU A 83 1.97 9.20 -4.65
CA GLU A 83 1.83 10.64 -4.88
C GLU A 83 2.81 11.49 -4.05
N GLU A 84 3.03 11.14 -2.78
CA GLU A 84 3.81 11.97 -1.85
C GLU A 84 5.23 11.47 -1.69
N ALA A 85 5.41 10.15 -1.53
CA ALA A 85 6.73 9.55 -1.42
C ALA A 85 7.40 9.31 -2.77
N LYS A 86 6.68 9.53 -3.89
CA LYS A 86 7.15 9.33 -5.26
C LYS A 86 7.80 7.96 -5.46
N GLY A 87 7.18 6.95 -4.87
CA GLY A 87 7.63 5.57 -4.93
C GLY A 87 7.53 5.00 -6.35
N HIS A 88 8.29 3.94 -6.60
CA HIS A 88 8.26 3.27 -7.90
C HIS A 88 6.87 2.68 -8.17
N THR A 89 6.35 2.80 -9.39
CA THR A 89 5.02 2.29 -9.79
C THR A 89 4.86 0.80 -9.58
N ASP A 90 5.91 0.03 -9.88
CA ASP A 90 5.89 -1.42 -9.69
C ASP A 90 6.05 -1.87 -8.22
N ALA A 91 6.34 -0.94 -7.31
CA ALA A 91 6.58 -1.30 -5.91
C ALA A 91 5.26 -1.55 -5.18
N THR A 92 5.07 -2.79 -4.74
CA THR A 92 3.91 -3.21 -3.94
C THR A 92 4.26 -3.45 -2.47
N ALA A 93 3.26 -3.42 -1.59
CA ALA A 93 3.46 -3.82 -0.21
C ALA A 93 3.75 -5.33 -0.11
N VAL A 94 5.01 -5.66 0.17
CA VAL A 94 5.48 -7.06 0.36
C VAL A 94 5.94 -7.36 1.79
N ARG A 95 6.04 -6.33 2.64
CA ARG A 95 6.53 -6.42 4.01
C ARG A 95 5.66 -5.63 4.95
N CYS A 96 5.38 -6.20 6.11
CA CYS A 96 4.61 -5.51 7.14
C CYS A 96 5.36 -4.29 7.68
N HIS A 97 4.63 -3.39 8.32
CA HIS A 97 5.21 -2.19 8.94
C HIS A 97 6.37 -2.54 9.89
N ASP A 98 6.21 -3.57 10.74
CA ASP A 98 7.23 -3.99 11.70
C ASP A 98 8.51 -4.47 11.02
N CYS A 99 8.39 -5.32 10.00
CA CYS A 99 9.54 -5.81 9.24
C CYS A 99 10.23 -4.69 8.45
N ARG A 100 9.47 -3.73 7.90
CA ARG A 100 10.05 -2.53 7.25
C ARG A 100 10.83 -1.68 8.25
N LYS A 101 10.28 -1.45 9.45
CA LYS A 101 10.93 -0.69 10.52
C LYS A 101 12.19 -1.39 11.01
N ALA A 102 12.15 -2.70 11.24
CA ALA A 102 13.30 -3.50 11.64
C ALA A 102 14.43 -3.45 10.59
N ARG A 103 14.10 -3.59 9.30
CA ARG A 103 15.09 -3.45 8.22
C ARG A 103 15.70 -2.06 8.15
N LYS A 104 14.89 -1.00 8.28
CA LYS A 104 15.39 0.39 8.30
C LYS A 104 16.32 0.63 9.51
N ALA A 105 16.01 0.06 10.66
CA ALA A 105 16.86 0.12 11.84
C ALA A 105 18.19 -0.63 11.62
N ASN A 106 18.15 -1.81 11.00
CA ASN A 106 19.36 -2.58 10.68
C ASN A 106 20.23 -1.92 9.61
N ALA A 107 19.62 -1.31 8.57
CA ALA A 107 20.37 -0.59 7.54
C ALA A 107 21.18 0.59 8.11
N ARG A 108 20.65 1.28 9.13
CA ARG A 108 21.36 2.36 9.82
C ARG A 108 22.51 1.87 10.71
N ARG A 109 22.50 0.60 11.12
CA ARG A 109 23.56 -0.01 11.94
C ARG A 109 24.67 -0.64 11.11
N GLY A 110 24.42 -0.95 9.84
CA GLY A 110 25.37 -1.60 8.92
C GLY A 110 26.08 -0.68 7.93
N GLY A 111 25.89 0.64 8.00
CA GLY A 111 26.60 1.61 7.17
C GLY A 111 27.99 1.94 7.73
N ASN A 112 28.86 0.94 7.82
CA ASN A 112 30.30 1.13 7.95
C ASN A 112 31.00 -0.03 7.23
N GLY A 113 31.51 0.29 6.05
CA GLY A 113 32.14 -0.60 5.08
C GLY A 113 32.46 0.19 3.84
#